data_AF-A0A938GD47-F1
#
_entry.id   AF-A0A938GD47-F1
#
_cell.length_a   1.000
_cell.length_b   1.000
_cell.length_c   1.000
_cell.angle_alpha   90.00
_cell.angle_beta   90.00
_cell.angle_gamma   90.00
#
_symmetry.space_group_name_H-M   'P 1'
#
loop_
_entity.id
_entity.type
_entity.pdbx_description
1 polymer ?
#
loop_
_entity_poly.entity_id
_entity_poly.type
_entity_poly.pdbx_seq_one_letter_code
_entity_poly.pdbx_strand_id
1 'polypeptide(L)'
;MAAMLPSDAACRVEFRPSGWSGERADILVHDDVQKFVCLVENKIHTGEHSEQLTRYRAWVEHEFPEFQRLFVFLTLRPETPSDSAYVSLTYALTSIKNLQRGFVGLLSERRRDTLRP
;
A
#
# COMPACT_ATOMS: atom_id res chain seq x y z
N MET A 1 -29.95 -15.85 -1.37
CA MET A 1 -28.86 -16.30 -2.26
C MET A 1 -28.13 -15.05 -2.73
N ALA A 2 -26.95 -14.77 -2.16
CA ALA A 2 -26.14 -13.64 -2.60
C ALA A 2 -25.47 -14.01 -3.92
N ALA A 3 -25.59 -13.14 -4.93
CA ALA A 3 -25.00 -13.33 -6.24
C ALA A 3 -23.45 -13.35 -6.11
N MET A 4 -22.83 -14.45 -6.53
CA MET A 4 -21.39 -14.49 -6.80
C MET A 4 -21.12 -13.58 -8.00
N LEU A 5 -20.28 -12.56 -7.79
CA LEU A 5 -19.72 -11.76 -8.89
C LEU A 5 -18.68 -12.61 -9.64
N PRO A 6 -18.56 -12.48 -10.97
CA PRO A 6 -17.71 -13.35 -11.79
C PRO A 6 -16.21 -13.19 -11.46
N SER A 7 -15.48 -14.29 -11.62
CA SER A 7 -14.13 -14.60 -11.10
C SER A 7 -12.94 -13.85 -11.72
N ASP A 8 -13.13 -12.80 -12.50
CA ASP A 8 -12.07 -12.33 -13.42
C ASP A 8 -11.50 -10.93 -13.10
N ALA A 9 -11.69 -10.41 -11.89
CA ALA A 9 -11.00 -9.20 -11.41
C ALA A 9 -10.36 -9.47 -10.05
N ALA A 10 -9.16 -10.06 -10.05
CA ALA A 10 -8.46 -10.53 -8.84
C ALA A 10 -7.79 -9.44 -8.00
N CYS A 11 -8.05 -8.16 -8.29
CA CYS A 11 -7.55 -7.03 -7.52
C CYS A 11 -8.67 -6.50 -6.61
N ARG A 12 -8.43 -6.49 -5.31
CA ARG A 12 -9.37 -6.06 -4.27
C ARG A 12 -8.82 -4.80 -3.61
N VAL A 13 -9.73 -3.89 -3.28
CA VAL A 13 -9.45 -2.69 -2.48
C VAL A 13 -10.26 -2.78 -1.20
N GLU A 14 -9.55 -2.77 -0.07
CA GLU A 14 -10.14 -2.80 1.26
C GLU A 14 -9.89 -1.48 1.96
N PHE A 15 -10.95 -0.93 2.55
CA PHE A 15 -10.88 0.29 3.33
C PHE A 15 -10.86 -0.07 4.82
N ARG A 16 -9.94 0.55 5.57
CA ARG A 16 -9.80 0.42 7.02
C ARG A 16 -9.49 -1.01 7.54
N PRO A 17 -8.52 -1.74 6.97
CA PRO A 17 -8.05 -3.00 7.57
C PRO A 17 -7.60 -2.79 9.03
N SER A 18 -8.05 -3.66 9.93
CA SER A 18 -7.62 -3.65 11.33
C SER A 18 -6.44 -4.59 11.54
N GLY A 19 -5.26 -4.04 11.78
CA GLY A 19 -4.10 -4.77 12.27
C GLY A 19 -4.10 -4.78 13.79
N TRP A 20 -4.47 -5.91 14.40
CA TRP A 20 -4.23 -6.40 15.78
C TRP A 20 -4.19 -5.46 17.03
N SER A 21 -4.42 -4.15 16.95
CA SER A 21 -4.31 -3.22 18.10
C SER A 21 -5.31 -2.07 18.11
N GLY A 22 -6.35 -2.09 17.26
CA GLY A 22 -7.36 -1.04 17.17
C GLY A 22 -6.98 0.16 16.30
N GLU A 23 -5.72 0.23 15.87
CA GLU A 23 -5.25 1.15 14.83
C GLU A 23 -5.45 0.53 13.43
N ARG A 24 -5.78 1.36 12.43
CA ARG A 24 -6.19 0.89 11.11
C ARG A 24 -5.44 1.66 10.04
N ALA A 25 -4.83 0.94 9.11
CA ALA A 25 -4.37 1.56 7.87
C ALA A 25 -5.59 1.97 7.03
N ASP A 26 -5.47 3.02 6.23
CA ASP A 26 -6.63 3.57 5.52
C ASP A 26 -7.06 2.72 4.32
N ILE A 27 -6.10 2.29 3.50
CA ILE A 27 -6.37 1.57 2.25
C ILE A 27 -5.37 0.42 2.07
N LEU A 28 -5.89 -0.76 1.77
CA LEU A 28 -5.13 -1.91 1.31
C LEU A 28 -5.60 -2.28 -0.10
N VAL A 29 -4.67 -2.44 -1.02
CA VAL A 29 -4.93 -2.97 -2.35
C VAL A 29 -4.16 -4.27 -2.46
N HIS A 30 -4.82 -5.38 -2.80
CA HIS A 30 -4.11 -6.63 -3.06
C HIS A 30 -4.61 -7.31 -4.32
N ASP A 31 -3.69 -7.97 -5.00
CA ASP A 31 -3.94 -8.79 -6.18
C ASP A 31 -3.38 -10.18 -5.90
N ASP A 32 -4.28 -11.14 -5.67
CA ASP A 32 -3.92 -12.51 -5.31
C ASP A 32 -3.30 -13.27 -6.48
N VAL A 33 -3.68 -12.91 -7.72
CA VAL A 33 -3.16 -13.53 -8.95
C VAL A 33 -1.75 -13.03 -9.22
N GLN A 34 -1.50 -11.74 -9.07
CA GLN A 34 -0.17 -11.15 -9.26
C GLN A 34 0.74 -11.26 -8.03
N LYS A 35 0.22 -11.78 -6.91
CA LYS A 35 0.92 -11.83 -5.61
C LYS A 35 1.48 -10.46 -5.25
N PHE A 36 0.61 -9.44 -5.27
CA PHE A 36 0.97 -8.06 -4.98
C PHE A 36 0.08 -7.47 -3.90
N VAL A 37 0.66 -6.69 -2.99
CA VAL A 37 -0.05 -5.92 -1.98
C VAL A 37 0.52 -4.52 -1.87
N CYS A 38 -0.35 -3.53 -1.82
CA CYS A 38 -0.03 -2.15 -1.53
C CYS A 38 -0.79 -1.68 -0.30
N LEU A 39 -0.08 -1.16 0.68
CA LEU A 39 -0.65 -0.45 1.80
C LEU A 39 -0.50 1.06 1.59
N VAL A 40 -1.58 1.81 1.77
CA VAL A 40 -1.55 3.28 1.73
C VAL A 40 -2.00 3.81 3.09
N GLU A 41 -1.09 4.54 3.73
CA GLU A 41 -1.40 5.35 4.90
C GLU A 41 -1.72 6.78 4.45
N ASN A 42 -2.92 7.27 4.76
CA ASN A 42 -3.42 8.54 4.26
C ASN A 42 -3.49 9.61 5.37
N LYS A 43 -2.52 10.53 5.37
CA LYS A 43 -2.43 11.62 6.35
C LYS A 43 -2.86 12.96 5.75
N ILE A 44 -4.12 13.32 6.00
CA ILE A 44 -4.68 14.61 5.55
C ILE A 44 -4.55 15.70 6.62
N HIS A 45 -4.69 15.35 7.91
CA HIS A 45 -4.85 16.37 8.98
C HIS A 45 -3.91 16.22 10.18
N THR A 46 -3.31 15.05 10.39
CA THR A 46 -2.50 14.76 11.59
C THR A 46 -1.11 14.29 11.18
N GLY A 47 -0.10 14.71 11.94
CA GLY A 47 1.24 14.15 11.84
C GLY A 47 1.25 12.65 12.16
N GLU A 48 2.38 12.01 11.87
CA GLU A 48 2.57 10.59 12.14
C GLU A 48 2.51 10.28 13.65
N HIS A 49 1.82 9.20 14.03
CA HIS A 49 1.89 8.65 15.39
C HIS A 49 3.07 7.69 15.48
N SER A 50 3.83 7.74 16.59
CA SER A 50 5.05 6.97 16.77
C SER A 50 4.87 5.48 16.49
N GLU A 51 5.78 4.93 15.68
CA GLU A 51 5.87 3.51 15.28
C GLU A 51 4.73 2.94 14.42
N GLN A 52 3.76 3.76 14.03
CA GLN A 52 2.59 3.28 13.30
C GLN A 52 2.95 2.61 11.97
N LEU A 53 3.82 3.25 11.18
CA LEU A 53 4.24 2.75 9.87
C LEU A 53 4.96 1.40 9.99
N THR A 54 5.82 1.25 11.00
CA THR A 54 6.55 0.00 11.29
C THR A 54 5.60 -1.14 11.63
N ARG A 55 4.58 -0.89 12.46
CA ARG A 55 3.60 -1.92 12.83
C ARG A 55 2.76 -2.36 11.63
N TYR A 56 2.35 -1.42 10.80
CA TYR A 56 1.62 -1.73 9.57
C TYR A 56 2.46 -2.51 8.58
N ARG A 57 3.74 -2.17 8.42
CA ARG A 57 4.68 -2.95 7.62
C ARG A 57 4.76 -4.38 8.15
N ALA A 58 5.02 -4.56 9.44
CA ALA A 58 5.14 -5.88 10.05
C ALA A 58 3.87 -6.74 9.85
N TRP A 59 2.69 -6.13 9.96
CA TRP A 59 1.42 -6.80 9.69
C TRP A 59 1.31 -7.25 8.22
N VAL A 60 1.58 -6.37 7.25
CA VAL A 60 1.54 -6.76 5.82
C VAL A 60 2.58 -7.85 5.51
N GLU A 61 3.77 -7.77 6.10
CA GLU A 61 4.81 -8.79 5.93
C GLU A 61 4.40 -10.16 6.50
N HIS A 62 3.62 -10.16 7.60
CA HIS A 62 3.09 -11.37 8.21
C HIS A 62 1.92 -11.96 7.40
N GLU A 63 0.95 -11.15 6.97
CA GLU A 63 -0.24 -11.62 6.25
C GLU A 63 0.05 -11.97 4.79
N PHE A 64 1.02 -11.29 4.17
CA PHE A 64 1.35 -11.44 2.76
C PHE A 64 2.85 -11.76 2.55
N PRO A 65 3.37 -12.85 3.15
CA PRO A 65 4.80 -13.13 3.18
C PRO A 65 5.39 -13.32 1.79
N GLU A 66 4.62 -13.95 0.88
CA GLU A 66 5.04 -14.27 -0.49
C GLU A 66 4.69 -13.18 -1.51
N PHE A 67 4.06 -12.08 -1.09
CA PHE A 67 3.63 -11.04 -2.01
C PHE A 67 4.73 -9.99 -2.20
N GLN A 68 4.79 -9.43 -3.41
CA GLN A 68 5.47 -8.16 -3.65
C GLN A 68 4.72 -7.05 -2.89
N ARG A 69 5.47 -6.25 -2.14
CA ARG A 69 4.92 -5.28 -1.18
C ARG A 69 5.28 -3.86 -1.58
N LEU A 70 4.29 -2.97 -1.56
CA LEU A 70 4.46 -1.52 -1.68
C LEU A 70 3.83 -0.82 -0.49
N PHE A 71 4.57 0.09 0.12
CA PHE A 71 4.11 0.92 1.22
C PHE A 71 4.10 2.38 0.76
N VAL A 72 2.95 3.03 0.86
CA VAL A 72 2.74 4.43 0.42
C VAL A 72 2.34 5.28 1.61
N PHE A 73 3.07 6.37 1.82
CA PHE A 73 2.73 7.40 2.80
C PHE A 73 2.19 8.62 2.05
N LEU A 74 0.88 8.80 2.06
CA LEU A 74 0.18 9.79 1.26
C LEU A 74 -0.23 10.99 2.10
N THR A 75 0.32 12.18 1.78
CA THR A 75 0.20 13.40 2.59
C THR A 75 -0.25 14.60 1.75
N LEU A 76 -0.76 15.66 2.39
CA LEU A 76 -1.11 16.91 1.67
C LEU A 76 0.12 17.69 1.20
N ARG A 77 1.22 17.62 1.94
CA ARG A 77 2.49 18.29 1.65
C ARG A 77 3.63 17.29 1.78
N PRO A 78 4.79 17.53 1.16
CA PRO A 78 5.92 16.62 1.28
C PRO A 78 6.30 16.41 2.75
N GLU A 79 6.21 15.17 3.21
CA GLU A 79 6.57 14.75 4.56
C GLU A 79 7.37 13.45 4.50
N THR A 80 8.31 13.29 5.42
CA THR A 80 9.15 12.09 5.47
C THR A 80 8.49 11.05 6.38
N PRO A 81 8.21 9.82 5.90
CA PRO A 81 7.74 8.74 6.75
C PRO A 81 8.82 8.32 7.75
N SER A 82 8.44 7.90 8.95
CA SER A 82 9.38 7.34 9.94
C SER A 82 9.95 5.98 9.56
N ASP A 83 9.21 5.21 8.74
CA ASP A 83 9.67 3.95 8.19
C ASP A 83 10.13 4.17 6.73
N SER A 84 11.42 3.93 6.48
CA SER A 84 12.06 4.13 5.18
C SER A 84 11.58 3.15 4.10
N ALA A 85 10.83 2.10 4.47
CA ALA A 85 10.17 1.22 3.50
C ALA A 85 9.03 1.93 2.73
N TYR A 86 8.49 3.02 3.29
CA TYR A 86 7.40 3.78 2.68
C TYR A 86 7.91 4.78 1.65
N VAL A 87 7.22 4.82 0.51
CA VAL A 87 7.38 5.88 -0.49
C VAL A 87 6.46 7.04 -0.10
N SER A 88 7.04 8.20 0.12
CA SER A 88 6.28 9.44 0.36
C SER A 88 5.69 9.98 -0.93
N LEU A 89 4.38 10.18 -0.96
CA LEU A 89 3.64 10.79 -2.06
C LEU A 89 2.76 11.93 -1.54
N THR A 90 2.51 12.92 -2.39
CA THR A 90 1.60 14.02 -2.05
C THR A 90 0.37 14.03 -2.95
N TYR A 91 -0.75 14.54 -2.42
CA TYR A 91 -1.98 14.78 -3.19
C TYR A 91 -1.76 15.73 -4.38
N ALA A 92 -0.86 16.70 -4.25
CA ALA A 92 -0.51 17.63 -5.32
C ALA A 92 0.14 16.94 -6.54
N LEU A 93 0.81 15.81 -6.35
CA LEU A 93 1.41 15.00 -7.42
C LEU A 93 0.44 13.94 -7.98
N THR A 94 -0.64 13.64 -7.26
CA THR A 94 -1.58 12.54 -7.55
C THR A 94 -2.85 13.03 -8.23
N SER A 95 -2.72 13.49 -9.47
CA SER A 95 -3.78 13.19 -10.45
C SER A 95 -3.91 11.67 -10.51
N ILE A 96 -5.11 11.07 -10.42
CA ILE A 96 -5.32 9.61 -10.46
C ILE A 96 -4.54 8.91 -11.60
N LYS A 97 -4.29 9.61 -12.72
CA LYS A 97 -3.44 9.18 -13.84
C LYS A 97 -1.97 8.93 -13.48
N ASN A 98 -1.39 9.71 -12.57
CA ASN A 98 0.00 9.56 -12.11
C ASN A 98 0.17 8.42 -11.12
N LEU A 99 -0.90 8.06 -10.38
CA LEU A 99 -0.86 6.91 -9.47
C LEU A 99 -0.73 5.60 -10.27
N GLN A 100 -1.50 5.43 -11.35
CA GLN A 100 -1.38 4.23 -12.21
C GLN A 100 -0.01 4.13 -12.90
N ARG A 101 0.51 5.24 -13.46
CA ARG A 101 1.86 5.26 -14.07
C ARG A 101 2.97 5.07 -13.04
N GLY A 102 2.84 5.70 -11.89
CA GLY A 102 3.77 5.58 -10.77
C GLY A 102 3.80 4.16 -10.21
N PHE A 103 2.65 3.54 -9.96
CA PHE A 103 2.55 2.16 -9.50
C PHE A 103 3.14 1.18 -10.51
N VAL A 104 2.81 1.30 -11.82
CA VAL A 104 3.41 0.44 -12.85
C VAL A 104 4.92 0.64 -12.94
N GLY A 105 5.40 1.89 -12.86
CA GLY A 105 6.83 2.20 -12.83
C GLY A 105 7.54 1.57 -11.63
N LEU A 106 7.01 1.79 -10.44
CA LEU A 106 7.59 1.33 -9.18
C LEU A 106 7.53 -0.21 -9.03
N LEU A 107 6.47 -0.83 -9.54
CA LEU A 107 6.35 -2.29 -9.64
C LEU A 107 7.37 -2.87 -10.63
N SER A 108 7.60 -2.18 -11.75
CA SER A 108 8.57 -2.61 -12.76
C SER A 108 10.03 -2.44 -12.31
N GLU A 109 10.32 -1.47 -11.44
CA GLU A 109 11.63 -1.24 -10.85
C GLU A 109 11.91 -2.22 -9.71
N ARG A 110 10.96 -2.41 -8.78
CA ARG A 110 11.07 -3.41 -7.72
C ARG A 110 11.20 -4.84 -8.26
N ARG A 111 10.48 -5.20 -9.34
CA ARG A 111 10.67 -6.50 -10.04
C ARG A 111 12.08 -6.66 -10.60
N ARG A 112 12.67 -5.59 -11.15
CA ARG A 112 14.03 -5.63 -11.69
C ARG A 112 15.09 -5.80 -10.60
N ASP A 113 14.88 -5.24 -9.41
CA ASP A 113 15.84 -5.36 -8.31
C ASP A 113 15.77 -6.72 -7.60
N THR A 114 14.60 -7.39 -7.58
CA THR A 114 14.47 -8.77 -7.07
C THR A 114 14.92 -9.86 -8.05
N LEU A 115 15.24 -9.52 -9.30
CA LEU A 115 15.65 -10.46 -10.37
C LEU A 115 17.14 -10.37 -10.72
N ARG A 116 17.93 -9.57 -10.00
CA ARG A 116 19.39 -9.59 -10.12
C ARG A 116 19.94 -10.71 -9.22
N PRO A 117 20.74 -11.66 -9.77
CA PRO A 117 21.35 -12.73 -8.99
C PRO A 117 22.38 -12.20 -7.98
#